data_AF-A0AAI8L6H4-F1
#
_entry.id   AF-A0AAI8L6H4-F1
#
_cell.length_a   1.000
_cell.length_b   1.000
_cell.length_c   1.000
_cell.angle_alpha   90.00
_cell.angle_beta   90.00
_cell.angle_gamma   90.00
#
_symmetry.space_group_name_H-M   'P 1'
#
loop_
_entity.id
_entity.type
_entity.pdbx_description
1 polymer ?
#
loop_
_entity_poly.entity_id
_entity_poly.type
_entity_poly.pdbx_seq_one_letter_code
_entity_poly.pdbx_strand_id
1 'polypeptide(L)'
;MRLRRIAVTGVVLGLLGFVVRAEGRAVGRVLLGRGPAGMSSAPGAGSGRRSTHGGVDHVTPADGGRTPTLHTKIDSAAAADRQPARGAGAGRMP
;
A
#
# COMPACT_ATOMS: atom_id res chain seq x y z
N MET A 1 -21.59 32.10 -2.87
CA MET A 1 -20.54 32.14 -1.81
C MET A 1 -20.09 30.75 -1.34
N ARG A 2 -20.97 29.77 -1.12
CA ARG A 2 -20.60 28.44 -0.57
C ARG A 2 -19.83 27.53 -1.56
N LEU A 3 -20.20 27.53 -2.84
CA LEU A 3 -19.53 26.72 -3.86
C LEU A 3 -18.06 27.15 -4.09
N ARG A 4 -17.80 28.46 -4.06
CA ARG A 4 -16.44 29.00 -4.16
C ARG A 4 -15.57 28.59 -2.98
N ARG A 5 -16.14 28.49 -1.77
CA ARG A 5 -15.41 28.02 -0.59
C ARG A 5 -15.02 26.54 -0.70
N ILE A 6 -15.92 25.69 -1.21
CA ILE A 6 -15.65 24.25 -1.40
C ILE A 6 -14.54 24.03 -2.44
N ALA A 7 -14.59 24.77 -3.55
CA ALA A 7 -13.56 24.71 -4.59
C ALA A 7 -12.19 25.13 -4.05
N VAL A 8 -12.14 26.24 -3.29
CA VAL A 8 -10.90 26.73 -2.68
C VAL A 8 -10.36 25.75 -1.64
N THR A 9 -11.20 25.16 -0.79
CA THR A 9 -10.75 24.14 0.17
C THR A 9 -10.21 22.89 -0.52
N GLY A 10 -10.83 22.47 -1.63
CA GLY A 10 -10.35 21.33 -2.42
C GLY A 10 -8.98 21.58 -3.05
N VAL A 11 -8.77 22.78 -3.60
CA VAL A 11 -7.46 23.18 -4.18
C VAL A 11 -6.39 23.26 -3.10
N VAL A 12 -6.69 23.85 -1.94
CA VAL A 12 -5.73 23.95 -0.82
C VAL A 12 -5.34 22.56 -0.30
N LEU A 13 -6.31 21.66 -0.12
CA LEU A 13 -6.03 20.28 0.31
C LEU A 13 -5.25 19.50 -0.76
N GLY A 14 -5.55 19.71 -2.04
CA GLY A 14 -4.82 19.09 -3.14
C GLY A 14 -3.36 19.54 -3.21
N LEU A 15 -3.11 20.85 -3.06
CA LEU A 15 -1.75 21.41 -3.03
C LEU A 15 -0.97 20.93 -1.80
N LEU A 16 -1.61 20.92 -0.62
CA LEU A 16 -0.98 20.41 0.60
C LEU A 16 -0.62 18.92 0.47
N GLY A 17 -1.52 18.10 -0.06
CA GLY A 17 -1.27 16.69 -0.33
C GLY A 17 -0.17 16.47 -1.37
N PHE A 18 -0.07 17.34 -2.38
CA PHE A 18 0.98 17.29 -3.40
C PHE A 18 2.37 17.60 -2.81
N VAL A 19 2.48 18.61 -1.95
CA VAL A 19 3.72 18.95 -1.23
C VAL A 19 4.17 17.78 -0.34
N VAL A 20 3.26 17.22 0.46
CA VAL A 20 3.56 16.06 1.33
C VAL A 20 4.03 14.85 0.50
N ARG A 21 3.43 14.61 -0.68
CA ARG A 21 3.84 13.52 -1.57
C ARG A 21 5.18 13.77 -2.26
N ALA A 22 5.50 15.02 -2.57
CA ALA A 22 6.79 15.41 -3.14
C ALA A 22 7.93 15.22 -2.12
N GLU A 23 7.72 15.64 -0.87
CA GLU A 23 8.73 15.45 0.19
C GLU A 23 8.85 13.99 0.61
N GLY A 24 7.73 13.26 0.70
CA GLY A 24 7.75 11.81 0.94
C GLY A 24 8.47 11.02 -0.16
N ARG A 25 8.42 11.46 -1.42
CA ARG A 25 9.21 10.87 -2.52
C ARG A 25 10.70 11.15 -2.37
N ALA A 26 11.10 12.32 -1.88
CA ALA A 26 12.50 12.66 -1.65
C ALA A 26 13.07 11.89 -0.45
N VAL A 27 12.36 11.90 0.68
CA VAL A 27 12.71 11.13 1.89
C VAL A 27 12.68 9.63 1.62
N GLY A 28 11.71 9.16 0.84
CA GLY A 28 11.64 7.77 0.39
C GLY A 28 12.81 7.35 -0.51
N ARG A 29 13.38 8.24 -1.33
CA ARG A 29 14.61 7.93 -2.09
C ARG A 29 15.84 7.81 -1.20
N VAL A 30 15.96 8.67 -0.19
CA VAL A 30 17.08 8.69 0.76
C VAL A 30 17.03 7.48 1.69
N LEU A 31 15.83 7.10 2.16
CA LEU A 31 15.63 5.91 3.00
C LEU A 31 15.73 4.59 2.22
N LEU A 32 15.30 4.55 0.95
CA LEU A 32 15.33 3.33 0.13
C LEU A 32 16.58 3.23 -0.77
N GLY A 33 17.55 4.13 -0.63
CA GLY A 33 18.86 4.04 -1.31
C GLY A 33 18.81 3.96 -2.84
N ARG A 34 17.76 4.50 -3.48
CA ARG A 34 17.60 4.38 -4.94
C ARG A 34 18.18 5.60 -5.67
N GLY A 35 19.49 5.54 -5.92
CA GLY A 35 20.18 6.45 -6.83
C GLY A 35 19.68 6.35 -8.28
N PRO A 36 19.91 7.38 -9.11
CA PRO A 36 19.46 7.40 -10.50
C PRO A 36 20.26 6.38 -11.33
N ALA A 37 19.62 5.29 -11.71
CA ALA A 37 20.12 4.41 -12.77
C ALA A 37 19.85 5.09 -14.12
N GLY A 38 20.92 5.56 -14.76
CA GLY A 38 20.81 6.25 -16.04
C GLY A 38 22.15 6.46 -16.73
N MET A 39 22.99 5.42 -16.84
CA MET A 39 23.98 5.34 -17.91
C MET A 39 24.30 3.88 -18.21
N SER A 40 24.09 3.52 -19.48
CA SER A 40 24.22 2.18 -20.02
C SER A 40 25.68 1.76 -20.14
N SER A 41 25.99 0.58 -19.64
CA SER A 41 26.90 -0.37 -20.30
C SER A 41 26.62 -1.77 -19.75
N ALA A 42 25.96 -2.59 -20.57
CA ALA A 42 26.11 -4.04 -20.52
C ALA A 42 27.33 -4.39 -21.41
N PRO A 43 28.01 -5.55 -21.27
CA PRO A 43 27.49 -6.81 -20.72
C PRO A 43 28.45 -7.56 -19.78
N GLY A 44 27.90 -8.41 -18.92
CA GLY A 44 28.69 -9.33 -18.12
C GLY A 44 27.82 -10.17 -17.21
N ALA A 45 27.63 -11.43 -17.61
CA ALA A 45 26.90 -12.44 -16.87
C ALA A 45 27.43 -12.57 -15.42
N GLY A 46 26.50 -12.47 -14.47
CA GLY A 46 26.75 -12.71 -13.05
C GLY A 46 25.50 -13.32 -12.42
N SER A 47 25.36 -14.62 -12.64
CA SER A 47 24.46 -15.51 -11.90
C SER A 47 24.58 -15.25 -10.39
N GLY A 48 23.45 -15.16 -9.70
CA GLY A 48 23.41 -15.27 -8.24
C GLY A 48 23.33 -13.96 -7.45
N ARG A 49 22.36 -13.09 -7.73
CA ARG A 49 21.94 -12.14 -6.69
C ARG A 49 21.01 -12.88 -5.73
N ARG A 50 21.62 -13.56 -4.75
CA ARG A 50 20.95 -14.01 -3.53
C ARG A 50 20.08 -12.86 -3.05
N SER A 51 18.79 -13.14 -3.02
CA SER A 51 17.80 -12.34 -2.31
C SER A 51 18.24 -12.28 -0.84
N THR A 52 18.99 -11.26 -0.44
CA THR A 52 19.20 -10.94 0.96
C THR A 52 17.94 -10.23 1.47
N HIS A 53 16.80 -10.92 1.41
CA HIS A 53 15.80 -10.71 2.45
C HIS A 53 16.39 -11.37 3.69
N GLY A 54 17.38 -10.70 4.29
CA GLY A 54 17.68 -10.91 5.70
C GLY A 54 16.44 -10.43 6.43
N GLY A 55 15.44 -11.31 6.52
CA GLY A 55 14.31 -11.14 7.39
C GLY A 55 14.90 -11.09 8.78
N VAL A 56 15.09 -9.89 9.29
CA VAL A 56 15.13 -9.75 10.73
C VAL A 56 13.75 -10.19 11.17
N ASP A 57 13.69 -11.28 11.93
CA ASP A 57 12.47 -11.77 12.57
C ASP A 57 12.05 -10.74 13.62
N HIS A 58 11.55 -9.59 13.16
CA HIS A 58 10.86 -8.66 14.01
C HIS A 58 9.54 -9.33 14.39
N VAL A 59 9.52 -9.91 15.58
CA VAL A 59 8.30 -10.44 16.20
C VAL A 59 7.32 -9.28 16.28
N THR A 60 6.35 -9.29 15.37
CA THR A 60 5.24 -8.34 15.43
C THR A 60 4.34 -8.82 16.57
N PRO A 61 4.05 -7.96 17.57
CA PRO A 61 3.15 -8.35 18.63
C PRO A 61 1.81 -8.78 18.02
N ALA A 62 1.34 -9.96 18.41
CA ALA A 62 0.11 -10.54 17.87
C ALA A 62 -1.16 -9.78 18.32
N ASP A 63 -1.03 -8.87 19.28
CA ASP A 63 -2.13 -8.08 19.80
C ASP A 63 -2.43 -6.87 18.91
N GLY A 64 -3.67 -6.80 18.42
CA GLY A 64 -4.19 -5.67 17.65
C GLY A 64 -4.74 -4.52 18.50
N GLY A 65 -4.70 -4.63 19.84
CA GLY A 65 -5.11 -3.59 20.79
C GLY A 65 -6.62 -3.33 20.85
N ARG A 66 -7.42 -4.03 20.05
CA ARG A 66 -8.88 -3.94 20.05
C ARG A 66 -9.53 -5.20 19.48
N THR A 67 -10.53 -5.72 20.18
CA THR A 67 -11.43 -6.75 19.64
C THR A 67 -12.57 -6.08 18.86
N PRO A 68 -12.78 -6.39 17.56
CA PRO A 68 -13.91 -5.86 16.80
C PRO A 68 -15.23 -6.42 17.35
N THR A 69 -16.20 -5.54 17.58
CA THR A 69 -17.51 -5.91 18.17
C THR A 69 -18.64 -5.93 17.15
N LEU A 70 -18.46 -5.30 15.99
CA LEU A 70 -19.47 -5.23 14.94
C LEU A 70 -19.07 -6.14 13.78
N HIS A 71 -19.60 -7.36 13.81
CA HIS A 71 -19.52 -8.33 12.73
C HIS A 71 -20.73 -9.25 12.79
N THR A 72 -21.08 -9.87 11.67
CA THR A 72 -22.03 -10.98 11.65
C THR A 72 -21.26 -12.29 11.86
N LYS A 73 -21.66 -13.37 11.19
CA LYS A 73 -20.93 -14.63 11.22
C LYS A 73 -19.59 -14.49 10.50
N ILE A 74 -18.52 -14.97 11.14
CA ILE A 74 -17.20 -15.14 10.52
C ILE A 74 -17.10 -16.59 10.03
N ASP A 75 -16.88 -16.77 8.73
CA ASP A 75 -16.72 -18.09 8.14
C ASP A 75 -15.33 -18.68 8.42
N SER A 76 -15.22 -20.01 8.29
CA SER A 76 -13.91 -20.68 8.37
C SER A 76 -13.02 -20.29 7.20
N ALA A 77 -11.70 -20.38 7.38
CA ALA A 77 -10.73 -20.06 6.32
C ALA A 77 -11.03 -20.80 5.01
N ALA A 78 -11.30 -22.11 5.08
CA ALA A 78 -11.60 -22.93 3.91
C ALA A 78 -12.90 -22.52 3.18
N ALA A 79 -13.87 -21.95 3.90
CA ALA A 79 -15.07 -21.39 3.29
C ALA A 79 -14.77 -20.00 2.69
N ALA A 80 -14.06 -19.15 3.42
CA ALA A 80 -13.63 -17.83 2.99
C ALA A 80 -12.76 -17.86 1.72
N ASP A 81 -12.04 -18.94 1.46
CA ASP A 81 -11.28 -19.10 0.21
C ASP A 81 -12.17 -19.31 -1.03
N ARG A 82 -13.38 -19.86 -0.86
CA ARG A 82 -14.24 -20.27 -2.00
C ARG A 82 -15.47 -19.39 -2.18
N GLN A 83 -16.05 -18.89 -1.09
CA GLN A 83 -17.29 -18.13 -1.13
C GLN A 83 -17.16 -16.77 -1.87
N PRO A 84 -16.07 -15.99 -1.72
CA PRO A 84 -15.92 -14.73 -2.44
C PRO A 84 -15.91 -14.91 -3.95
N ALA A 85 -15.31 -15.98 -4.47
CA ALA A 85 -15.30 -16.26 -5.91
C ALA A 85 -16.70 -16.46 -6.50
N ARG A 86 -17.68 -16.85 -5.66
CA ARG A 86 -19.06 -17.10 -6.07
C ARG A 86 -19.97 -15.88 -5.88
N GLY A 87 -19.77 -15.13 -4.79
CA GLY A 87 -20.68 -14.06 -4.38
C GLY A 87 -20.14 -12.63 -4.50
N ALA A 88 -18.82 -12.44 -4.58
CA ALA A 88 -18.25 -11.09 -4.66
C ALA A 88 -18.24 -10.55 -6.11
N GLY A 89 -18.48 -9.25 -6.24
CA GLY A 89 -18.45 -8.54 -7.53
C GLY A 89 -19.80 -8.01 -7.97
N ALA A 90 -19.78 -7.12 -8.98
CA ALA A 90 -20.98 -6.55 -9.56
C ALA A 90 -21.83 -7.63 -10.27
N GLY A 91 -23.16 -7.46 -10.24
CA GLY A 91 -24.09 -8.38 -10.92
C GLY A 91 -24.26 -9.75 -10.25
N ARG A 92 -23.79 -9.93 -9.00
CA ARG A 92 -23.95 -11.17 -8.23
C ARG A 92 -25.18 -11.19 -7.32
N MET A 93 -25.85 -10.06 -7.18
CA MET A 93 -27.12 -9.93 -6.45
C MET A 93 -28.29 -10.07 -7.44
N PRO A 94 -29.40 -10.73 -7.03
CA PRO A 94 -30.61 -10.81 -7.85
C PRO A 94 -31.28 -9.45 -8.06
#